data_AF-A0A2V6NYH7-F1
#
_entry.id   AF-A0A2V6NYH7-F1
#
_cell.length_a   1.000
_cell.length_b   1.000
_cell.length_c   1.000
_cell.angle_alpha   90.00
_cell.angle_beta   90.00
_cell.angle_gamma   90.00
#
_symmetry.space_group_name_H-M   'P 1'
#
loop_
_entity.id
_entity.type
_entity.pdbx_description
1 polymer ?
#
loop_
_entity_poly.entity_id
_entity_poly.type
_entity_poly.pdbx_seq_one_letter_code
_entity_poly.pdbx_strand_id
1 'polypeptide(L)'
;MNEPRHATVRPVAEDSAPGRVAEIFADIKATKGLTAVPNFWRVLATDPDHLEMIWTRLKAIMHPEAVGRKSKLDPLTREIIALAVSATNGCAYCINSHTAGARKLGLDVSALGEVMAVVGLFNSTNAIADGYQVEPDVLPPLD
;
A
#
# COMPACT_ATOMS: atom_id res chain seq x y z
N MET A 1 19.97 26.54 -1.70
CA MET A 1 19.39 25.79 -2.84
C MET A 1 18.16 25.10 -2.33
N ASN A 2 16.96 25.42 -2.85
CA ASN A 2 15.75 24.71 -2.44
C ASN A 2 15.89 23.24 -2.83
N GLU A 3 15.70 22.33 -1.89
CA GLU A 3 15.62 20.90 -2.17
C GLU A 3 14.63 20.64 -3.31
N PRO A 4 14.91 19.69 -4.23
CA PRO A 4 13.96 19.32 -5.26
C PRO A 4 12.66 18.82 -4.61
N ARG A 5 11.62 19.64 -4.70
CA ARG A 5 10.30 19.35 -4.14
C ARG A 5 9.55 18.40 -5.07
N HIS A 6 9.51 17.12 -4.70
CA HIS A 6 8.70 16.11 -5.40
C HIS A 6 7.21 16.14 -4.98
N ALA A 7 6.89 16.54 -3.75
CA ALA A 7 5.51 16.60 -3.25
C ALA A 7 4.86 17.97 -3.53
N THR A 8 3.60 17.98 -3.97
CA THR A 8 2.85 19.22 -4.24
C THR A 8 2.43 19.98 -2.98
N VAL A 9 2.61 19.40 -1.79
CA VAL A 9 2.42 20.03 -0.46
C VAL A 9 3.65 19.81 0.42
N ARG A 10 3.85 20.68 1.42
CA ARG A 10 4.95 20.52 2.38
C ARG A 10 4.57 19.42 3.38
N PRO A 11 5.37 18.35 3.54
CA PRO A 11 5.09 17.32 4.53
C PRO A 11 5.17 17.91 5.95
N VAL A 12 4.28 17.47 6.84
CA VAL A 12 4.38 17.76 8.28
C VAL A 12 5.64 17.11 8.82
N ALA A 13 6.43 17.85 9.61
CA ALA A 13 7.63 17.32 10.24
C ALA A 13 7.25 16.38 11.38
N GLU A 14 7.93 15.23 11.46
CA GLU A 14 7.60 14.18 12.43
C GLU A 14 7.89 14.61 13.88
N ASP A 15 9.00 15.33 14.07
CA ASP A 15 9.49 15.85 15.36
C ASP A 15 8.65 17.00 15.91
N SER A 16 7.97 17.74 15.04
CA SER A 16 7.13 18.89 15.41
C SER A 16 5.65 18.67 15.11
N ALA A 17 5.20 17.43 14.92
CA ALA A 17 3.80 17.12 14.68
C ALA A 17 2.94 17.47 15.91
N PRO A 18 1.86 18.25 15.78
CA PRO A 18 1.03 18.65 16.92
C PRO A 18 -0.05 17.61 17.25
N GLY A 19 -0.34 17.46 18.55
CA GLY A 19 -1.52 16.77 19.08
C GLY A 19 -1.81 15.43 18.40
N ARG A 20 -3.02 15.27 17.87
CA ARG A 20 -3.51 14.04 17.23
C ARG A 20 -2.59 13.52 16.11
N VAL A 21 -1.91 14.40 15.37
CA VAL A 21 -1.01 13.96 14.28
C VAL A 21 0.20 13.19 14.84
N ALA A 22 0.76 13.64 15.96
CA ALA A 22 1.87 12.93 16.61
C ALA A 22 1.45 11.56 17.14
N GLU A 23 0.23 11.45 17.68
CA GLU A 23 -0.34 10.18 18.15
C GLU A 23 -0.51 9.19 16.99
N ILE A 24 -1.05 9.64 15.85
CA ILE A 24 -1.20 8.80 14.66
C ILE A 24 0.17 8.39 14.10
N PHE A 25 1.15 9.30 14.06
CA PHE A 25 2.52 8.98 13.65
C PHE A 25 3.17 7.93 14.55
N ALA A 26 2.98 8.03 15.87
CA ALA A 26 3.47 7.03 16.81
C ALA A 26 2.81 5.66 16.54
N ASP A 27 1.51 5.62 16.29
CA ASP A 27 0.80 4.36 15.97
C ASP A 27 1.25 3.76 14.64
N ILE A 28 1.48 4.57 13.60
CA ILE A 28 2.05 4.12 12.32
C ILE A 28 3.39 3.43 12.54
N LYS A 29 4.30 4.06 13.31
CA LYS A 29 5.62 3.49 13.58
C LYS A 29 5.54 2.20 14.38
N ALA A 30 4.73 2.17 15.44
CA ALA A 30 4.56 0.99 16.27
C ALA A 30 3.96 -0.17 15.46
N THR A 31 2.90 0.07 14.71
CA THR A 31 2.19 -0.95 13.93
C THR A 31 3.04 -1.51 12.79
N LYS A 32 3.81 -0.67 12.09
CA LYS A 32 4.63 -1.10 10.95
C LYS A 32 6.07 -1.48 11.32
N GLY A 33 6.46 -1.27 12.57
CA GLY A 33 7.84 -1.44 13.05
C GLY A 33 8.82 -0.58 12.25
N LEU A 34 8.57 0.74 12.22
CA LEU A 34 9.36 1.74 11.48
C LEU A 34 10.08 2.68 12.44
N THR A 35 11.27 3.13 12.05
CA THR A 35 12.05 4.12 12.81
C THR A 35 11.68 5.57 12.47
N ALA A 36 11.09 5.80 11.30
CA ALA A 36 10.62 7.11 10.83
C ALA A 36 9.30 6.96 10.08
N VAL A 37 8.50 8.02 10.06
CA VAL A 37 7.19 8.07 9.38
C VAL A 37 7.40 8.29 7.88
N PRO A 38 6.92 7.38 7.00
CA PRO A 38 7.03 7.54 5.55
C PRO A 38 6.38 8.84 5.03
N ASN A 39 6.94 9.39 3.96
CA ASN A 39 6.52 10.69 3.41
C ASN A 39 5.03 10.74 3.01
N PHE A 40 4.43 9.64 2.56
CA PHE A 40 2.99 9.58 2.29
C PHE A 40 2.14 10.00 3.50
N TRP A 41 2.46 9.46 4.68
CA TRP A 41 1.75 9.80 5.91
C TRP A 41 2.02 11.23 6.36
N ARG A 42 3.26 11.70 6.20
CA ARG A 42 3.64 13.09 6.51
C ARG A 42 2.97 14.11 5.61
N VAL A 43 2.77 13.77 4.34
CA VAL A 43 2.01 14.58 3.38
C VAL A 43 0.53 14.55 3.72
N LEU A 44 -0.05 13.37 4.00
CA LEU A 44 -1.46 13.26 4.35
C LEU A 44 -1.80 14.02 5.64
N ALA A 45 -0.85 14.13 6.57
CA ALA A 45 -0.97 14.88 7.81
C ALA A 45 -1.20 16.39 7.65
N THR A 46 -1.08 16.96 6.44
CA THR A 46 -1.56 18.32 6.18
C THR A 46 -3.07 18.45 6.41
N ASP A 47 -3.79 17.32 6.39
CA ASP A 47 -5.19 17.18 6.76
C ASP A 47 -5.32 16.08 7.84
N PRO A 48 -5.39 16.46 9.12
CA PRO A 48 -5.44 15.51 10.22
C PRO A 48 -6.65 14.57 10.21
N ASP A 49 -7.81 15.00 9.68
CA ASP A 49 -9.02 14.16 9.64
C ASP A 49 -8.87 13.08 8.57
N HIS A 50 -8.35 13.45 7.40
CA HIS A 50 -8.04 12.48 6.35
C HIS A 50 -6.91 11.52 6.75
N LEU A 51 -5.88 11.99 7.45
CA LEU A 51 -4.83 11.13 7.98
C LEU A 51 -5.41 10.02 8.87
N GLU A 52 -6.25 10.39 9.83
CA GLU A 52 -6.87 9.44 10.77
C GLU A 52 -7.76 8.44 10.04
N MET A 53 -8.59 8.91 9.11
CA MET A 53 -9.49 8.06 8.34
C MET A 53 -8.73 7.03 7.50
N ILE A 54 -7.68 7.46 6.78
CA ILE A 54 -6.91 6.55 5.93
C ILE A 54 -6.08 5.60 6.78
N TRP A 55 -5.43 6.08 7.85
CA TRP A 55 -4.64 5.23 8.72
C TRP A 55 -5.49 4.15 9.39
N THR A 56 -6.65 4.52 9.95
CA THR A 56 -7.58 3.58 10.58
C THR A 56 -7.99 2.46 9.62
N ARG A 57 -8.36 2.83 8.39
CA ARG A 57 -8.73 1.85 7.34
C ARG A 57 -7.55 0.98 6.92
N LEU A 58 -6.39 1.58 6.69
CA LEU A 58 -5.20 0.84 6.29
C LEU A 58 -4.77 -0.14 7.37
N LYS A 59 -4.74 0.28 8.64
CA LYS A 59 -4.40 -0.58 9.78
C LYS A 59 -5.37 -1.75 9.86
N ALA A 60 -6.68 -1.52 9.77
CA ALA A 60 -7.67 -2.60 9.84
C ALA A 60 -7.58 -3.62 8.69
N ILE A 61 -7.12 -3.21 7.49
CA ILE A 61 -7.06 -4.07 6.30
C ILE A 61 -5.70 -4.74 6.15
N MET A 62 -4.61 -3.98 6.30
CA MET A 62 -3.23 -4.45 6.08
C MET A 62 -2.59 -5.02 7.34
N HIS A 63 -3.05 -4.59 8.52
CA HIS A 63 -2.58 -5.03 9.83
C HIS A 63 -3.74 -5.46 10.75
N PRO A 64 -4.66 -6.34 10.29
CA PRO A 64 -5.84 -6.76 11.06
C PRO A 64 -5.47 -7.30 12.45
N GLU A 65 -4.31 -7.94 12.60
CA GLU A 65 -3.79 -8.38 13.89
C GLU A 65 -3.60 -7.24 14.90
N ALA A 66 -3.25 -6.04 14.44
CA ALA A 66 -3.09 -4.85 15.29
C ALA A 66 -4.42 -4.25 15.77
N VAL A 67 -5.55 -4.77 15.27
CA VAL A 67 -6.92 -4.41 15.70
C VAL A 67 -7.71 -5.63 16.17
N GLY A 68 -7.02 -6.71 16.56
CA GLY A 68 -7.63 -7.92 17.12
C GLY A 68 -8.40 -8.79 16.12
N ARG A 69 -8.24 -8.55 14.81
CA ARG A 69 -8.88 -9.34 13.75
C ARG A 69 -7.94 -10.44 13.24
N LYS A 70 -8.47 -11.65 13.12
CA LYS A 70 -7.77 -12.76 12.44
C LYS A 70 -7.98 -12.64 10.93
N SER A 71 -6.88 -12.50 10.18
CA SER A 71 -6.92 -12.52 8.71
C SER A 71 -6.90 -13.96 8.18
N LYS A 72 -7.51 -14.16 7.00
CA LYS A 72 -7.36 -15.37 6.19
C LYS A 72 -6.15 -15.28 5.25
N LEU A 73 -5.72 -14.07 4.90
CA LEU A 73 -4.51 -13.81 4.12
C LEU A 73 -3.36 -13.50 5.07
N ASP A 74 -2.21 -14.14 4.86
CA ASP A 74 -0.98 -13.79 5.56
C ASP A 74 -0.48 -12.38 5.14
N PRO A 75 0.43 -11.76 5.92
CA PRO A 75 0.92 -10.42 5.63
C PRO A 75 1.60 -10.27 4.26
N LEU A 76 2.36 -11.27 3.81
CA LEU A 76 3.09 -11.20 2.54
C LEU A 76 2.11 -11.20 1.37
N THR A 77 1.09 -12.05 1.41
CA THR A 77 0.03 -12.07 0.40
C THR A 77 -0.66 -10.70 0.27
N ARG A 78 -0.96 -10.03 1.39
CA ARG A 78 -1.56 -8.67 1.37
C ARG A 78 -0.63 -7.64 0.72
N GLU A 79 0.67 -7.68 1.00
CA GLU A 79 1.66 -6.78 0.39
C GLU A 79 1.86 -7.07 -1.11
N ILE A 80 1.83 -8.34 -1.55
CA ILE A 80 1.88 -8.70 -2.97
C ILE A 80 0.67 -8.13 -3.73
N ILE A 81 -0.54 -8.23 -3.16
CA ILE A 81 -1.75 -7.64 -3.76
C ILE A 81 -1.60 -6.13 -3.87
N ALA A 82 -1.16 -5.46 -2.80
CA ALA A 82 -0.95 -4.01 -2.80
C ALA A 82 0.12 -3.58 -3.83
N LEU A 83 1.20 -4.36 -3.96
CA LEU A 83 2.24 -4.15 -4.95
C LEU A 83 1.71 -4.33 -6.39
N ALA A 84 0.93 -5.38 -6.65
CA ALA A 84 0.34 -5.64 -7.96
C ALA A 84 -0.59 -4.50 -8.40
N VAL A 85 -1.48 -4.05 -7.51
CA VAL A 85 -2.35 -2.89 -7.78
C VAL A 85 -1.53 -1.62 -8.01
N SER A 86 -0.48 -1.41 -7.21
CA SER A 86 0.42 -0.26 -7.35
C SER A 86 1.14 -0.24 -8.71
N ALA A 87 1.59 -1.40 -9.18
CA ALA A 87 2.26 -1.57 -10.46
C ALA A 87 1.30 -1.30 -11.63
N THR A 88 0.10 -1.89 -11.59
CA THR A 88 -0.95 -1.65 -12.61
C THR A 88 -1.36 -0.18 -12.66
N ASN A 89 -1.45 0.50 -11.52
CA ASN A 89 -1.79 1.93 -11.45
C ASN A 89 -0.61 2.87 -11.74
N GLY A 90 0.60 2.35 -11.97
CA GLY A 90 1.78 3.17 -12.26
C GLY A 90 2.23 4.07 -11.10
N CYS A 91 1.89 3.75 -9.85
CA CYS A 91 2.25 4.58 -8.70
C CYS A 91 3.70 4.32 -8.24
N ALA A 92 4.67 5.10 -8.72
CA ALA A 92 6.09 4.93 -8.40
C ALA A 92 6.39 4.90 -6.88
N TYR A 93 5.78 5.78 -6.09
CA TYR A 93 5.93 5.78 -4.64
C TYR A 93 5.40 4.48 -4.02
N CYS A 94 4.21 4.07 -4.43
CA CYS A 94 3.53 2.89 -3.90
C CYS A 94 4.28 1.60 -4.26
N ILE A 95 4.77 1.48 -5.50
CA ILE A 95 5.60 0.36 -5.96
C ILE A 95 6.82 0.20 -5.06
N ASN A 96 7.55 1.29 -4.80
CA ASN A 96 8.72 1.24 -3.93
C ASN A 96 8.35 0.87 -2.48
N SER A 97 7.30 1.50 -1.94
CA SER A 97 6.84 1.25 -0.56
C SER A 97 6.41 -0.21 -0.36
N HIS A 98 5.59 -0.75 -1.25
CA HIS A 98 5.06 -2.12 -1.13
C HIS A 98 6.09 -3.18 -1.51
N THR A 99 7.03 -2.88 -2.43
CA THR A 99 8.19 -3.74 -2.66
C THR A 99 9.04 -3.86 -1.39
N ALA A 100 9.34 -2.74 -0.72
CA ALA A 100 10.08 -2.78 0.55
C ALA A 100 9.33 -3.55 1.65
N GLY A 101 8.01 -3.38 1.73
CA GLY A 101 7.14 -4.13 2.65
C GLY A 101 7.17 -5.63 2.39
N ALA A 102 6.94 -6.06 1.14
CA ALA A 102 6.99 -7.47 0.75
C ALA A 102 8.37 -8.10 0.99
N ARG A 103 9.45 -7.38 0.69
CA ARG A 103 10.82 -7.86 0.94
C ARG A 103 11.13 -8.03 2.42
N LYS A 104 10.64 -7.12 3.29
CA LYS A 104 10.73 -7.28 4.76
C LYS A 104 10.03 -8.55 5.25
N LEU A 105 9.02 -9.01 4.51
CA LEU A 105 8.26 -10.22 4.79
C LEU A 105 8.80 -11.48 4.09
N GLY A 106 9.97 -11.39 3.42
CA GLY A 106 10.66 -12.54 2.86
C GLY A 106 10.52 -12.72 1.34
N LEU A 107 9.88 -11.79 0.62
CA LEU A 107 9.87 -11.83 -0.85
C LEU A 107 11.28 -11.55 -1.39
N ASP A 108 11.86 -12.51 -2.11
CA ASP A 108 13.16 -12.33 -2.76
C ASP A 108 13.02 -11.68 -4.15
N VAL A 109 14.16 -11.42 -4.80
CA VAL A 109 14.20 -10.75 -6.11
C VAL A 109 13.64 -11.64 -7.22
N SER A 110 13.80 -12.96 -7.12
CA SER A 110 13.26 -13.90 -8.11
C SER A 110 11.74 -13.91 -8.04
N ALA A 111 11.18 -14.06 -6.84
CA ALA A 111 9.74 -14.01 -6.59
C ALA A 111 9.15 -12.64 -6.95
N LEU A 112 9.86 -11.53 -6.73
CA LEU A 112 9.45 -10.22 -7.22
C LEU A 112 9.32 -10.19 -8.75
N GLY A 113 10.26 -10.81 -9.47
CA GLY A 113 10.17 -10.97 -10.93
C GLY A 113 8.93 -11.76 -11.35
N GLU A 114 8.61 -12.85 -10.63
CA GLU A 114 7.39 -13.63 -10.87
C GLU A 114 6.12 -12.81 -10.63
N VAL A 115 6.05 -12.03 -9.54
CA VAL A 115 4.91 -11.12 -9.29
C VAL A 115 4.73 -10.15 -10.45
N MET A 116 5.82 -9.55 -10.96
CA MET A 116 5.74 -8.63 -12.09
C MET A 116 5.32 -9.34 -13.39
N ALA A 117 5.76 -10.58 -13.62
CA ALA A 117 5.33 -11.37 -14.76
C ALA A 117 3.82 -11.67 -14.73
N VAL A 118 3.28 -12.03 -13.55
CA VAL A 118 1.85 -12.24 -13.33
C VAL A 118 1.06 -10.96 -13.59
N VAL A 119 1.50 -9.82 -13.04
CA VAL A 119 0.87 -8.51 -13.27
C VAL A 119 0.85 -8.16 -14.76
N GLY A 120 1.97 -8.32 -15.46
CA GLY A 120 2.08 -8.04 -16.88
C GLY A 120 1.15 -8.91 -17.73
N LEU A 121 1.09 -10.21 -17.44
CA LEU A 121 0.21 -11.15 -18.12
C LEU A 121 -1.27 -10.73 -17.96
N PHE A 122 -1.73 -10.52 -16.73
CA PHE A 122 -3.14 -10.21 -16.48
C PHE A 122 -3.54 -8.82 -16.98
N ASN A 123 -2.67 -7.82 -16.91
CA ASN A 123 -2.96 -6.53 -17.55
C ASN A 123 -3.15 -6.69 -19.07
N SER A 124 -2.33 -7.52 -19.72
CA SER A 124 -2.44 -7.79 -21.16
C SER A 124 -3.71 -8.58 -21.50
N THR A 125 -4.01 -9.67 -20.80
CA THR A 125 -5.15 -10.54 -21.12
C THR A 125 -6.48 -9.87 -20.79
N ASN A 126 -6.54 -9.06 -19.72
CA ASN A 126 -7.74 -8.29 -19.38
C ASN A 126 -8.07 -7.29 -20.48
N ALA A 127 -7.08 -6.59 -21.03
CA ALA A 127 -7.29 -5.66 -22.15
C ALA A 127 -7.78 -6.38 -23.42
N ILE A 128 -7.32 -7.61 -23.67
CA ILE A 128 -7.79 -8.42 -24.81
C ILE A 128 -9.24 -8.84 -24.61
N ALA A 129 -9.59 -9.38 -23.44
CA ALA A 129 -10.96 -9.81 -23.15
C ALA A 129 -11.96 -8.65 -23.19
N ASP A 130 -11.59 -7.51 -22.60
CA ASP A 130 -12.40 -6.28 -22.66
C ASP A 130 -12.49 -5.75 -24.09
N GLY A 131 -11.39 -5.71 -24.85
CA GLY A 131 -11.42 -5.28 -26.25
C GLY A 131 -12.32 -6.12 -27.15
N TYR A 132 -12.45 -7.43 -26.87
CA TYR A 132 -13.38 -8.32 -27.55
C TYR A 132 -14.81 -8.30 -26.99
N GLN A 133 -15.05 -7.56 -25.90
CA GLN A 133 -16.33 -7.50 -25.19
C GLN A 133 -16.84 -8.90 -24.83
N VAL A 134 -15.96 -9.73 -24.27
CA VAL A 134 -16.27 -11.13 -23.91
C VAL A 134 -17.26 -11.17 -22.74
N GLU A 135 -18.38 -11.85 -22.94
CA GLU A 135 -19.35 -12.13 -21.88
C GLU A 135 -18.86 -13.27 -20.95
N PRO A 136 -19.00 -13.15 -19.62
CA PRO A 136 -18.62 -14.23 -18.70
C PRO A 136 -19.49 -15.47 -18.86
N ASP A 137 -18.87 -16.62 -19.13
CA ASP A 137 -19.51 -17.94 -19.22
C ASP A 137 -19.00 -18.92 -18.15
N VAL A 138 -17.86 -18.64 -17.54
CA VAL A 138 -17.34 -19.33 -16.35
C VAL A 138 -17.71 -18.56 -15.09
N LEU A 139 -18.64 -19.12 -14.31
CA LEU A 139 -19.16 -18.51 -13.09
C LEU A 139 -18.75 -19.35 -11.85
N PRO A 140 -18.24 -18.73 -10.77
CA PRO A 140 -17.94 -19.44 -9.55
C PRO A 140 -19.23 -19.87 -8.83
N PRO A 141 -19.17 -20.91 -7.98
CA PRO A 141 -20.21 -21.17 -6.98
C PRO A 141 -20.42 -19.96 -6.05
N LEU A 142 -21.63 -19.82 -5.50
CA LEU A 142 -22.01 -18.65 -4.68
C LEU A 142 -21.88 -18.89 -3.16
N ASP A 143 -21.33 -20.03 -2.77
CA ASP A 143 -21.23 -20.51 -1.39
C ASP A 143 -19.81 -20.48 -0.81
#